data_AF-A0A7J4LEA6-F1
#
_entry.id   AF-A0A7J4LEA6-F1
#
_cell.length_a   1.000
_cell.length_b   1.000
_cell.length_c   1.000
_cell.angle_alpha   90.00
_cell.angle_beta   90.00
_cell.angle_gamma   90.00
#
_symmetry.space_group_name_H-M   'P 1'
#
loop_
_entity.id
_entity.type
_entity.pdbx_description
1 polymer ?
#
loop_
_entity_poly.entity_id
_entity_poly.type
_entity_poly.pdbx_seq_one_letter_code
_entity_poly.pdbx_strand_id
1 'polypeptide(L)'
;MATAFDFILVDQISTILVLIFVFALVYGGFTYGKMFNPAINAILAIVIALLMLVMPKLIEVIKIALPWFTSVIILSLLLLLVARMFGSEDSDIKRVFGNEEIMYWFITAAILILLFAIGKVYFGSGKFLEEGGSAVDAIKEGAAGSESAGEISFWNTLFHPNVLGFILIMMIAMFTIILLGGRPTGGGNGGGHGGH
;
A
#
# COMPACT_ATOMS: atom_id res chain seq x y z
N MET A 1 -26.82 -13.86 -10.47
CA MET A 1 -27.51 -12.56 -10.56
C MET A 1 -27.57 -12.00 -9.15
N ALA A 2 -26.81 -10.95 -8.86
CA ALA A 2 -26.82 -10.36 -7.52
C ALA A 2 -28.22 -9.76 -7.28
N THR A 3 -28.90 -10.25 -6.25
CA THR A 3 -30.20 -9.74 -5.81
C THR A 3 -30.07 -8.28 -5.42
N ALA A 4 -31.07 -7.44 -5.72
CA ALA A 4 -31.09 -6.02 -5.33
C ALA A 4 -30.83 -5.78 -3.83
N PHE A 5 -31.16 -6.78 -2.99
CA PHE A 5 -30.86 -6.79 -1.57
C PHE A 5 -29.36 -6.81 -1.24
N ASP A 6 -28.53 -7.45 -2.07
CA ASP A 6 -27.08 -7.56 -1.87
C ASP A 6 -26.40 -6.19 -2.03
N PHE A 7 -26.78 -5.43 -3.05
CA PHE A 7 -26.24 -4.08 -3.28
C PHE A 7 -26.59 -3.08 -2.18
N ILE A 8 -27.82 -3.12 -1.67
CA ILE A 8 -28.28 -2.22 -0.59
C ILE A 8 -27.52 -2.52 0.70
N LEU A 9 -27.37 -3.81 1.03
CA LEU A 9 -26.70 -4.23 2.26
C LEU A 9 -25.21 -3.92 2.21
N VAL A 10 -24.56 -4.12 1.06
CA VAL A 10 -23.14 -3.81 0.86
C VAL A 10 -22.85 -2.31 0.98
N ASP A 11 -23.68 -1.43 0.42
CA ASP A 11 -23.39 0.01 0.48
C ASP A 11 -23.59 0.60 1.88
N GLN A 12 -24.61 0.13 2.61
CA GLN A 12 -24.83 0.50 4.02
C GLN A 12 -23.69 0.00 4.91
N ILE A 13 -23.28 -1.27 4.74
CA ILE A 13 -22.15 -1.84 5.49
C ILE A 13 -20.85 -1.09 5.14
N SER A 14 -20.63 -0.75 3.87
CA SER A 14 -19.45 0.01 3.45
C SER A 14 -19.37 1.36 4.17
N THR A 15 -20.49 2.06 4.30
CA THR A 15 -20.55 3.36 5.01
C THR A 15 -20.21 3.21 6.51
N ILE A 16 -20.76 2.18 7.17
CA ILE A 16 -20.45 1.89 8.59
C ILE A 16 -18.98 1.47 8.75
N LEU A 17 -18.45 0.67 7.82
CA LEU A 17 -17.06 0.23 7.84
C LEU A 17 -16.10 1.42 7.68
N VAL A 18 -16.43 2.35 6.78
CA VAL A 18 -15.70 3.62 6.60
C VAL A 18 -15.69 4.41 7.91
N LEU A 19 -16.84 4.54 8.59
CA LEU A 19 -16.93 5.24 9.89
C LEU A 19 -16.00 4.61 10.93
N ILE A 20 -16.08 3.29 11.11
CA ILE A 20 -15.26 2.56 12.09
C ILE A 20 -13.77 2.68 11.75
N PHE A 21 -13.43 2.59 10.47
CA PHE A 21 -12.05 2.70 10.01
C PHE A 21 -11.47 4.09 10.25
N VAL A 22 -12.21 5.16 9.93
CA VAL A 22 -11.79 6.54 10.22
C VAL A 22 -11.63 6.75 11.72
N PHE A 23 -12.61 6.29 12.51
CA PHE A 23 -12.52 6.36 13.96
C PHE A 23 -11.24 5.68 14.47
N ALA A 24 -10.93 4.48 14.01
CA ALA A 24 -9.71 3.75 14.41
C ALA A 24 -8.44 4.51 14.03
N LEU A 25 -8.36 5.09 12.82
CA LEU A 25 -7.20 5.87 12.39
C LEU A 25 -7.01 7.15 13.24
N VAL A 26 -8.07 7.92 13.43
CA VAL A 26 -8.02 9.18 14.21
C VAL A 26 -7.72 8.89 15.68
N TYR A 27 -8.38 7.88 16.26
CA TYR A 27 -8.13 7.46 17.64
C TYR A 27 -6.71 6.92 17.85
N GLY A 28 -6.22 6.11 16.90
CA GLY A 28 -4.84 5.61 16.90
C GLY A 28 -3.83 6.75 16.87
N GLY A 29 -4.04 7.74 15.99
CA GLY A 29 -3.20 8.93 15.91
C GLY A 29 -3.17 9.73 17.21
N PHE A 30 -4.33 9.98 17.83
CA PHE A 30 -4.39 10.69 19.12
C PHE A 30 -3.77 9.92 20.28
N THR A 31 -3.92 8.59 20.29
CA THR A 31 -3.34 7.74 21.33
C THR A 31 -1.82 7.71 21.25
N TYR A 32 -1.26 7.68 20.03
CA TYR A 32 0.19 7.77 19.83
C TYR A 32 0.76 9.12 20.31
N GLY A 33 0.06 10.21 20.02
CA GLY A 33 0.46 11.55 20.44
C GLY A 33 0.33 11.84 21.94
N LYS A 34 -0.33 10.96 22.72
CA LYS A 34 -0.65 11.15 24.15
C LYS A 34 -1.19 12.56 24.49
N MET A 35 -1.92 13.19 23.56
CA MET A 35 -2.32 14.60 23.70
C MET A 35 -3.33 14.81 24.83
N PHE A 36 -4.24 13.85 25.05
CA PHE A 36 -5.27 13.92 26.08
C PHE A 36 -5.54 12.56 26.76
N ASN A 37 -6.46 12.56 27.72
CA ASN A 37 -6.97 11.34 28.37
C ASN A 37 -7.58 10.38 27.33
N PRO A 38 -7.42 9.06 27.50
CA PRO A 38 -7.92 8.05 26.53
C PRO A 38 -9.41 8.17 26.20
N ALA A 39 -10.24 8.51 27.20
CA ALA A 39 -11.68 8.71 27.01
C ALA A 39 -11.99 9.94 26.13
N ILE A 40 -11.25 11.04 26.32
CA ILE A 40 -11.42 12.27 25.53
C ILE A 40 -10.96 12.02 24.09
N ASN A 41 -9.84 11.31 23.90
CA ASN A 41 -9.37 10.94 22.56
C ASN A 41 -10.41 10.11 21.80
N ALA A 42 -11.11 9.18 22.47
CA ALA A 42 -12.14 8.36 21.85
C ALA A 42 -13.36 9.20 21.44
N ILE A 43 -13.85 10.07 22.33
CA ILE A 43 -14.99 10.95 22.02
C ILE A 43 -14.64 11.90 20.87
N LEU A 44 -13.45 12.52 20.91
CA LEU A 44 -13.00 13.44 19.86
C LEU A 44 -12.82 12.72 18.52
N ALA A 45 -12.27 11.50 18.52
CA ALA A 45 -12.12 10.70 17.32
C ALA A 45 -13.48 10.32 16.72
N ILE A 46 -14.50 10.00 17.53
CA ILE A 46 -15.86 9.75 17.05
C ILE A 46 -16.44 11.00 16.38
N VAL A 47 -16.30 12.17 17.02
CA VAL A 47 -16.80 13.44 16.47
C VAL A 47 -16.13 13.74 15.13
N ILE A 48 -14.81 13.59 15.04
CA ILE A 48 -14.06 13.80 13.79
C ILE A 48 -14.47 12.78 12.73
N ALA A 49 -14.64 11.51 13.10
CA ALA A 49 -15.07 10.46 12.16
C ALA A 49 -16.47 10.75 11.59
N LEU A 50 -17.40 11.21 12.42
CA LEU A 50 -18.72 11.65 11.99
C LEU A 50 -18.65 12.87 11.06
N LEU A 51 -17.79 13.84 11.36
CA LEU A 51 -17.56 15.00 10.50
C LEU A 51 -16.95 14.61 9.14
N MET A 52 -16.01 13.67 9.13
CA MET A 52 -15.39 13.17 7.90
C MET A 52 -16.39 12.40 7.03
N LEU A 53 -17.40 11.76 7.62
CA LEU A 53 -18.44 11.03 6.88
C LEU A 53 -19.33 11.95 6.03
N VAL A 54 -19.41 13.25 6.38
CA VAL A 54 -20.13 14.25 5.57
C VAL A 54 -19.37 14.60 4.28
N MET A 55 -18.08 14.28 4.20
CA MET A 55 -17.24 14.60 3.03
C MET A 55 -17.22 13.43 2.04
N PRO A 56 -17.96 13.48 0.92
CA PRO A 56 -18.06 12.34 -0.02
C PRO A 56 -16.69 11.96 -0.60
N LYS A 57 -15.79 12.94 -0.78
CA LYS A 57 -14.42 12.71 -1.24
C LYS A 57 -13.57 11.90 -0.28
N LEU A 58 -13.73 12.09 1.03
CA LEU A 58 -13.03 11.26 2.01
C LEU A 58 -13.56 9.83 2.00
N ILE A 59 -14.88 9.65 1.87
CA ILE A 59 -15.48 8.32 1.75
C ILE A 59 -14.91 7.57 0.53
N GLU A 60 -14.78 8.22 -0.62
CA GLU A 60 -14.13 7.65 -1.81
C GLU A 60 -12.68 7.20 -1.52
N VAL A 61 -11.87 8.04 -0.87
CA VAL A 61 -10.48 7.71 -0.49
C VAL A 61 -10.45 6.48 0.40
N ILE A 62 -11.32 6.43 1.40
CA ILE A 62 -11.33 5.34 2.37
C ILE A 62 -11.84 4.05 1.73
N LYS A 63 -12.87 4.11 0.87
CA LYS A 63 -13.35 2.96 0.09
C LYS A 63 -12.25 2.36 -0.80
N ILE A 64 -11.33 3.19 -1.32
CA ILE A 64 -10.16 2.73 -2.07
C ILE A 64 -9.08 2.13 -1.15
N ALA A 65 -8.84 2.72 0.02
CA ALA A 65 -7.82 2.25 0.97
C ALA A 65 -8.22 0.94 1.66
N LEU A 66 -9.51 0.74 1.91
CA LEU A 66 -10.06 -0.37 2.69
C LEU A 66 -9.62 -1.76 2.21
N PRO A 67 -9.75 -2.12 0.92
CA PRO A 67 -9.32 -3.44 0.42
C PRO A 67 -7.85 -3.75 0.72
N TRP A 68 -6.98 -2.74 0.64
CA TRP A 68 -5.54 -2.89 0.93
C TRP A 68 -5.30 -3.14 2.41
N PHE A 69 -5.94 -2.37 3.29
CA PHE A 69 -5.87 -2.59 4.73
C PHE A 69 -6.41 -3.97 5.14
N THR A 70 -7.55 -4.37 4.59
CA THR A 70 -8.11 -5.71 4.81
C THR A 70 -7.13 -6.79 4.37
N SER A 71 -6.48 -6.63 3.21
CA SER A 71 -5.47 -7.57 2.72
C SER A 71 -4.27 -7.68 3.67
N VAL A 72 -3.75 -6.56 4.17
CA VAL A 72 -2.65 -6.54 5.14
C VAL A 72 -3.05 -7.22 6.45
N ILE A 73 -4.25 -6.92 6.98
CA ILE A 73 -4.75 -7.52 8.22
C ILE A 73 -4.91 -9.04 8.06
N ILE A 74 -5.50 -9.51 6.95
CA ILE A 74 -5.65 -10.95 6.68
C ILE A 74 -4.28 -11.61 6.56
N LEU A 75 -3.35 -11.00 5.82
CA LEU A 75 -1.99 -11.51 5.67
C LEU A 75 -1.28 -11.61 7.01
N SER A 76 -1.38 -10.57 7.84
CA SER A 76 -0.79 -10.57 9.18
C SER A 76 -1.41 -11.63 10.07
N LEU A 77 -2.74 -11.77 10.06
CA LEU A 77 -3.42 -12.82 10.82
C LEU A 77 -2.98 -14.22 10.36
N LEU A 78 -2.83 -14.44 9.06
CA LEU A 78 -2.32 -15.70 8.50
C LEU A 78 -0.89 -15.97 8.96
N LEU A 79 -0.01 -14.97 8.93
CA LEU A 79 1.36 -15.10 9.46
C LEU A 79 1.36 -15.45 10.95
N LEU A 80 0.45 -14.89 11.75
CA LEU A 80 0.32 -15.25 13.17
C LEU A 80 -0.18 -16.67 13.38
N LEU A 81 -1.12 -17.14 12.56
CA LEU A 81 -1.55 -18.53 12.60
C LEU A 81 -0.40 -19.48 12.25
N VAL A 82 0.37 -19.16 11.21
CA VAL A 82 1.56 -19.95 10.82
C VAL A 82 2.59 -19.97 11.96
N ALA A 83 2.89 -18.83 12.58
CA ALA A 83 3.79 -18.78 13.73
C ALA A 83 3.28 -19.65 14.90
N ARG A 84 1.98 -19.57 15.20
CA ARG A 84 1.36 -20.40 16.24
C ARG A 84 1.39 -21.90 15.91
N MET A 85 1.25 -22.28 14.63
CA MET A 85 1.39 -23.67 14.19
C MET A 85 2.81 -24.20 14.37
N PHE A 86 3.84 -23.35 14.24
CA PHE A 86 5.23 -23.70 14.55
C PHE A 86 5.56 -23.69 16.05
N GLY A 87 4.55 -23.52 16.92
CA GLY A 87 4.70 -23.57 18.36
C GLY A 87 5.17 -22.26 18.99
N SER A 88 5.09 -21.13 18.28
CA SER A 88 5.33 -19.82 18.90
C SER A 88 4.33 -19.56 20.00
N GLU A 89 4.83 -19.16 21.18
CA GLU A 89 3.99 -18.78 22.30
C GLU A 89 3.41 -17.38 22.10
N ASP A 90 2.32 -17.06 22.81
CA ASP A 90 1.72 -15.71 22.76
C ASP A 90 2.72 -14.61 23.21
N SER A 91 3.76 -14.98 23.98
CA SER A 91 4.88 -14.14 24.41
C SER A 91 5.78 -13.73 23.24
N ASP A 92 6.09 -14.65 22.33
CA ASP A 92 6.91 -14.40 21.14
C ASP A 92 6.18 -13.49 20.14
N ILE A 93 4.88 -13.69 19.97
CA ILE A 93 4.05 -12.85 19.11
C ILE A 93 4.02 -11.41 19.63
N LYS A 94 3.84 -11.24 20.94
CA LYS A 94 3.89 -9.90 21.58
C LYS A 94 5.25 -9.24 21.40
N ARG A 95 6.34 -10.01 21.47
CA ARG A 95 7.70 -9.49 21.24
C ARG A 95 7.89 -9.04 19.79
N VAL A 96 7.37 -9.78 18.81
CA VAL A 96 7.45 -9.39 17.39
C VAL A 96 6.67 -8.09 17.15
N PHE A 97 5.44 -7.96 17.65
CA PHE A 97 4.69 -6.70 17.50
C PHE A 97 5.18 -5.56 18.40
N GLY A 98 5.94 -5.88 19.45
CA GLY A 98 6.60 -4.90 20.31
C GLY A 98 7.86 -4.31 19.70
N ASN A 99 8.39 -4.89 18.62
CA ASN A 99 9.54 -4.33 17.91
C ASN A 99 9.12 -3.06 17.17
N GLU A 100 9.78 -1.95 17.52
CA GLU A 100 9.54 -0.63 16.91
C GLU A 100 9.70 -0.67 15.38
N GLU A 101 10.64 -1.47 14.87
CA GLU A 101 10.90 -1.62 13.43
C GLU A 101 9.69 -2.15 12.66
N ILE A 102 8.99 -3.16 13.19
CA ILE A 102 7.80 -3.73 12.55
C ILE A 102 6.64 -2.74 12.63
N MET A 103 6.51 -2.03 13.75
CA MET A 103 5.53 -0.96 13.91
C MET A 103 5.76 0.16 12.88
N TYR A 104 7.00 0.61 12.68
CA TYR A 104 7.35 1.61 11.67
C TYR A 104 7.01 1.13 10.26
N TRP A 105 7.31 -0.14 9.93
CA TRP A 105 6.99 -0.71 8.62
C TRP A 105 5.47 -0.68 8.35
N PHE A 106 4.67 -1.01 9.37
CA PHE A 106 3.21 -0.94 9.31
C PHE A 106 2.69 0.49 9.11
N ILE A 107 3.26 1.45 9.84
CA ILE A 107 2.91 2.87 9.72
C ILE A 107 3.28 3.39 8.33
N THR A 108 4.47 3.07 7.82
CA THR A 108 4.90 3.45 6.47
C THR A 108 3.99 2.86 5.40
N ALA A 109 3.64 1.57 5.50
CA ALA A 109 2.69 0.94 4.59
C ALA A 109 1.31 1.61 4.63
N ALA A 110 0.80 1.92 5.83
CA ALA A 110 -0.45 2.63 6.02
C ALA A 110 -0.45 4.01 5.37
N ILE A 111 0.62 4.78 5.54
CA ILE A 111 0.79 6.11 4.92
C ILE A 111 0.86 5.99 3.40
N LEU A 112 1.62 5.03 2.87
CA LEU A 112 1.72 4.80 1.42
C LEU A 112 0.36 4.44 0.79
N ILE A 113 -0.41 3.56 1.44
CA ILE A 113 -1.75 3.19 0.99
C ILE A 113 -2.66 4.43 0.99
N LEU A 114 -2.58 5.26 2.04
CA LEU A 114 -3.40 6.46 2.16
C LEU A 114 -3.02 7.51 1.11
N LEU A 115 -1.71 7.73 0.86
CA LEU A 115 -1.22 8.59 -0.21
C LEU A 115 -1.65 8.09 -1.58
N PHE A 116 -1.60 6.78 -1.82
CA PHE A 116 -2.09 6.17 -3.06
C PHE A 116 -3.59 6.39 -3.24
N ALA A 117 -4.38 6.21 -2.18
CA ALA A 117 -5.82 6.42 -2.22
C ALA A 117 -6.20 7.89 -2.46
N ILE A 118 -5.53 8.84 -1.79
CA ILE A 118 -5.68 10.28 -2.05
C ILE A 118 -5.26 10.59 -3.49
N GLY A 119 -4.12 10.05 -3.92
CA GLY A 119 -3.62 10.11 -5.29
C GLY A 119 -4.71 9.77 -6.30
N LYS A 120 -5.35 8.61 -6.12
CA LYS A 120 -6.40 8.13 -7.01
C LYS A 120 -7.66 9.01 -7.00
N VAL A 121 -8.08 9.52 -5.83
CA VAL A 121 -9.31 10.34 -5.76
C VAL A 121 -9.10 11.76 -6.25
N TYR A 122 -7.99 12.40 -5.89
CA TYR A 122 -7.75 13.81 -6.23
C TYR A 122 -7.08 13.99 -7.59
N PHE A 123 -6.19 13.07 -7.97
CA PHE A 123 -5.46 13.15 -9.23
C PHE A 123 -6.01 12.18 -10.28
N GLY A 124 -6.67 11.09 -9.88
CA GLY A 124 -7.26 10.12 -10.81
C GLY A 124 -8.62 10.53 -11.38
N SER A 125 -9.40 11.39 -10.72
CA SER A 125 -10.68 11.89 -11.24
C SER A 125 -10.55 13.15 -12.10
N GLY A 126 -9.33 13.53 -12.46
CA GLY A 126 -9.08 14.66 -13.34
C GLY A 126 -9.34 14.28 -14.79
N LYS A 127 -10.17 15.08 -15.47
CA LYS A 127 -10.20 15.29 -16.93
C LYS A 127 -8.83 15.42 -17.63
N PHE A 128 -7.73 15.41 -16.89
CA PHE A 128 -6.35 15.35 -17.38
C PHE A 128 -5.85 13.92 -17.68
N LEU A 129 -6.60 12.87 -17.29
CA LEU A 129 -6.25 11.46 -17.56
C LEU A 129 -7.22 10.75 -18.51
N GLU A 130 -8.26 11.44 -19.00
CA GLU A 130 -9.12 10.91 -20.08
C GLU A 130 -8.36 10.76 -21.41
N GLU A 131 -7.19 11.42 -21.54
CA GLU A 131 -6.31 11.29 -22.70
C GLU A 131 -5.01 10.51 -22.40
N GLY A 132 -4.81 9.96 -21.20
CA GLY A 132 -3.51 9.34 -20.86
C GLY A 132 -3.42 8.49 -19.59
N GLY A 133 -4.51 7.88 -19.11
CA GLY A 133 -4.55 7.31 -17.76
C GLY A 133 -5.16 5.93 -17.57
N SER A 134 -5.21 5.06 -18.60
CA SER A 134 -5.65 3.65 -18.45
C SER A 134 -4.54 2.74 -17.90
N ALA A 135 -3.91 3.10 -16.78
CA ALA A 135 -2.83 2.32 -16.18
C ALA A 135 -3.26 1.40 -15.03
N VAL A 136 -4.51 1.50 -14.55
CA VAL A 136 -4.99 0.66 -13.42
C VAL A 136 -6.25 -0.14 -13.76
N ASP A 137 -6.99 0.20 -14.81
CA ASP A 137 -8.09 -0.65 -15.31
C ASP A 137 -7.63 -1.70 -16.35
N ALA A 138 -6.43 -1.58 -16.93
CA ALA A 138 -5.92 -2.52 -17.94
C ALA A 138 -5.50 -3.91 -17.41
N ILE A 139 -5.69 -4.20 -16.11
CA ILE A 139 -5.44 -5.54 -15.53
C ILE A 139 -6.77 -6.31 -15.35
N LYS A 140 -7.93 -5.68 -15.56
CA LYS A 140 -9.22 -6.37 -15.59
C LYS A 140 -9.78 -6.36 -17.00
N GLU A 141 -10.02 -7.58 -17.49
CA GLU A 141 -10.60 -7.98 -18.78
C GLU A 141 -9.61 -8.19 -19.93
N GLY A 142 -9.51 -9.46 -20.33
CA GLY A 142 -8.93 -9.85 -21.59
C GLY A 142 -9.73 -9.25 -22.74
N ALA A 143 -9.18 -8.20 -23.35
CA ALA A 143 -9.51 -7.77 -24.70
C ALA A 143 -8.35 -8.17 -25.61
N ALA A 144 -8.18 -9.48 -25.80
CA ALA A 144 -7.52 -10.00 -26.98
C ALA A 144 -8.47 -9.77 -28.17
N GLY A 145 -8.14 -8.78 -29.01
CA GLY A 145 -8.73 -8.63 -30.34
C GLY A 145 -9.77 -7.53 -30.47
N SER A 146 -9.35 -6.37 -30.99
CA SER A 146 -10.15 -5.52 -31.88
C SER A 146 -9.27 -4.46 -32.53
N GLU A 147 -8.72 -4.82 -33.70
CA GLU A 147 -8.58 -3.98 -34.90
C GLU A 147 -7.97 -2.56 -34.76
N SER A 148 -6.63 -2.49 -34.80
CA SER A 148 -5.88 -1.63 -35.73
C SER A 148 -4.38 -1.94 -35.62
N ALA A 149 -4.01 -3.12 -36.12
CA ALA A 149 -2.63 -3.57 -36.23
C ALA A 149 -2.00 -2.90 -37.48
N GLY A 150 -1.14 -1.91 -37.28
CA GLY A 150 -0.40 -1.32 -38.39
C GLY A 150 0.66 -0.32 -37.97
N GLU A 151 0.29 0.80 -37.35
CA GLU A 151 1.22 1.93 -37.18
C GLU A 151 0.96 2.76 -35.91
N ILE A 152 0.45 2.15 -34.84
CA ILE A 152 0.37 2.81 -33.52
C ILE A 152 1.76 2.76 -32.86
N SER A 153 2.63 3.64 -33.37
CA SER A 153 3.63 4.41 -32.65
C SER A 153 4.43 3.66 -31.57
N PHE A 154 5.48 2.96 -32.02
CA PHE A 154 6.64 2.60 -31.19
C PHE A 154 7.10 3.78 -30.30
N TRP A 155 7.02 5.00 -30.85
CA TRP A 155 7.27 6.25 -30.13
C TRP A 155 6.30 6.53 -28.98
N ASN A 156 5.00 6.21 -29.11
CA ASN A 156 4.06 6.34 -28.00
C ASN A 156 4.32 5.29 -26.92
N THR A 157 4.77 4.09 -27.29
CA THR A 157 5.12 3.06 -26.29
C THR A 157 6.37 3.45 -25.51
N LEU A 158 7.39 4.02 -26.17
CA LEU A 158 8.60 4.51 -25.50
C LEU A 158 8.35 5.72 -24.60
N PHE A 159 7.48 6.64 -25.02
CA PHE A 159 7.12 7.82 -24.24
C PHE A 159 5.91 7.62 -23.33
N HIS A 160 5.45 6.39 -23.16
CA HIS A 160 4.38 6.11 -22.22
C HIS A 160 4.88 6.35 -20.79
N PRO A 161 4.16 7.11 -19.94
CA PRO A 161 4.62 7.47 -18.60
C PRO A 161 4.96 6.25 -17.73
N ASN A 162 4.27 5.12 -17.93
CA ASN A 162 4.58 3.86 -17.23
C ASN A 162 5.91 3.23 -17.69
N VAL A 163 6.25 3.31 -18.98
CA VAL A 163 7.49 2.74 -19.53
C VAL A 163 8.68 3.63 -19.13
N LEU A 164 8.49 4.95 -19.15
CA LEU A 164 9.46 5.91 -18.63
C LEU A 164 9.71 5.71 -17.14
N GLY A 165 8.64 5.47 -16.37
CA GLY A 165 8.74 5.11 -14.95
C GLY A 165 9.54 3.83 -14.75
N PHE A 166 9.25 2.77 -15.52
CA PHE A 166 9.99 1.50 -15.42
C PHE A 166 11.47 1.67 -15.76
N ILE A 167 11.80 2.39 -16.83
CA ILE A 167 13.17 2.71 -17.24
C ILE A 167 13.90 3.50 -16.14
N LEU A 168 13.25 4.50 -15.55
CA LEU A 168 13.80 5.30 -14.46
C LEU A 168 14.17 4.43 -13.26
N ILE A 169 13.26 3.54 -12.84
CA ILE A 169 13.48 2.64 -11.69
C ILE A 169 14.64 1.67 -11.99
N MET A 170 14.71 1.15 -13.22
CA MET A 170 15.81 0.29 -13.66
C MET A 170 17.16 1.02 -13.63
N MET A 171 17.19 2.29 -14.04
CA MET A 171 18.39 3.14 -13.99
C MET A 171 18.85 3.33 -12.55
N ILE A 172 17.92 3.69 -11.64
CA ILE A 172 18.23 3.88 -10.22
C ILE A 172 18.77 2.59 -9.60
N ALA A 173 18.15 1.45 -9.89
CA ALA A 173 18.62 0.14 -9.44
C ALA A 173 20.04 -0.18 -9.93
N MET A 174 20.34 0.12 -11.21
CA MET A 174 21.68 -0.11 -11.79
C MET A 174 22.75 0.74 -11.09
N PHE A 175 22.48 2.03 -10.87
CA PHE A 175 23.40 2.90 -10.13
C PHE A 175 23.60 2.44 -8.68
N THR A 176 22.52 1.97 -8.04
CA THR A 176 22.59 1.44 -6.66
C THR A 176 23.50 0.22 -6.60
N ILE A 177 23.40 -0.70 -7.56
CA ILE A 177 24.27 -1.90 -7.61
C ILE A 177 25.73 -1.52 -7.85
N ILE A 178 26.02 -0.57 -8.76
CA ILE A 178 27.39 -0.14 -9.05
C ILE A 178 28.02 0.53 -7.82
N LEU A 179 27.25 1.35 -7.11
CA LEU A 179 27.73 2.09 -5.94
C LEU A 179 27.91 1.17 -4.72
N LEU A 180 27.07 0.13 -4.60
CA LEU A 180 27.17 -0.85 -3.52
C LEU A 180 28.19 -1.97 -3.81
N GLY A 181 28.38 -2.34 -5.08
CA GLY A 181 29.29 -3.39 -5.56
C GLY A 181 30.73 -2.94 -5.77
N GLY A 182 31.01 -1.63 -5.71
CA GLY A 182 32.35 -1.04 -5.88
C GLY A 182 33.32 -1.27 -4.71
N ARG A 183 33.31 -2.44 -4.06
CA ARG A 183 34.38 -2.85 -3.15
C ARG A 183 35.41 -3.67 -3.92
N PRO A 184 36.62 -3.15 -4.17
CA PRO A 184 37.70 -3.93 -4.74
C PRO A 184 38.11 -4.98 -3.70
N THR A 185 37.73 -6.24 -3.93
CA THR A 185 38.37 -7.39 -3.30
C THR A 185 39.78 -7.50 -3.89
N GLY A 186 40.68 -6.65 -3.42
CA GLY A 186 42.11 -6.77 -3.61
C GLY A 186 42.54 -8.13 -3.08
N GLY A 187 42.91 -9.02 -4.00
CA GLY A 187 43.25 -10.41 -3.74
C GLY A 187 44.32 -10.55 -2.67
N GLY A 188 43.97 -11.29 -1.61
CA GLY A 188 44.94 -11.90 -0.72
C GLY A 188 45.73 -12.95 -1.50
N ASN A 189 46.92 -12.57 -1.97
CA ASN A 189 47.93 -13.48 -2.48
C ASN A 189 48.55 -14.24 -1.29
N GLY A 190 47.85 -15.28 -0.83
CA GLY A 190 48.40 -16.31 0.05
C GLY A 190 48.89 -17.48 -0.78
N GLY A 191 50.21 -17.69 -0.83
CA GLY A 191 50.78 -18.85 -1.52
C GLY A 191 52.30 -18.78 -1.64
N GLY A 192 53.01 -19.24 -0.61
CA GLY A 192 54.46 -19.32 -0.62
C GLY A 192 55.01 -20.15 0.53
N HIS A 193 54.44 -21.35 0.73
CA HIS A 193 54.98 -22.37 1.61
C HIS A 193 55.97 -23.21 0.79
N GLY A 194 57.26 -23.12 1.13
CA GLY A 194 58.29 -23.97 0.54
C GLY A 194 59.69 -23.57 0.99
N GLY A 195 60.33 -24.43 1.81
CA GLY A 195 61.77 -24.46 1.93
C GLY A 195 62.33 -24.71 3.33
N HIS A 196 62.58 -25.99 3.60
CA HIS A 196 63.67 -26.59 4.39
C HIS A 196 63.81 -26.30 5.90
#